data_AF-A0A4V2JGR7-F1
#
_entry.id   AF-A0A4V2JGR7-F1
#
_cell.length_a   1.000
_cell.length_b   1.000
_cell.length_c   1.000
_cell.angle_alpha   90.00
_cell.angle_beta   90.00
_cell.angle_gamma   90.00
#
_symmetry.space_group_name_H-M   'P 1'
#
loop_
_entity.id
_entity.type
_entity.pdbx_description
1 polymer ?
#
loop_
_entity_poly.entity_id
_entity_poly.type
_entity_poly.pdbx_seq_one_letter_code
_entity_poly.pdbx_strand_id
1 'polypeptide(L)'
;MWGFWESAQWKPDAAMFRKDWTEKPNAEAWRNLVTKQWMTNLTKKTGVNEKTESSGFLGIYEVTFTSKNGNKTKYTYHLKKHRIHLRSF
;
A
#
# COMPACT_ATOMS: atom_id res chain seq x y z
N MET A 1 2.67 -14.88 -14.44
CA MET A 1 1.36 -15.55 -14.25
C MET A 1 0.47 -15.12 -15.40
N TRP A 2 -0.11 -16.07 -16.15
CA TRP A 2 -0.88 -15.78 -17.36
C TRP A 2 -2.31 -16.30 -17.20
N GLY A 3 -3.02 -15.71 -16.24
CA GLY A 3 -4.31 -16.16 -15.76
C GLY A 3 -4.39 -16.02 -14.24
N PHE A 4 -5.52 -15.53 -13.74
CA PHE A 4 -5.80 -15.44 -12.30
C PHE A 4 -6.67 -16.60 -11.83
N TRP A 5 -7.44 -17.17 -12.75
CA TRP A 5 -8.50 -18.15 -12.50
C TRP A 5 -8.21 -19.45 -13.23
N GLU A 6 -8.34 -20.58 -12.53
CA GLU A 6 -7.97 -21.92 -13.01
C GLU A 6 -8.63 -22.31 -14.34
N SER A 7 -9.86 -21.88 -14.60
CA SER A 7 -10.58 -22.24 -15.83
C SER A 7 -10.16 -21.42 -17.05
N ALA A 8 -9.47 -20.29 -16.87
CA ALA A 8 -9.00 -19.41 -17.95
C ALA A 8 -7.47 -19.38 -18.06
N GLN A 9 -6.79 -20.39 -17.51
CA GLN A 9 -5.34 -20.46 -17.46
C GLN A 9 -4.81 -21.73 -18.10
N TRP A 10 -3.78 -21.60 -18.93
CA TRP A 10 -3.13 -22.73 -19.61
C TRP A 10 -2.45 -23.72 -18.66
N LYS A 11 -2.08 -23.28 -17.44
CA LYS A 11 -1.54 -24.09 -16.34
C LYS A 11 -2.35 -23.84 -15.06
N PRO A 12 -3.38 -24.66 -14.76
CA PRO A 12 -4.28 -24.45 -13.62
C PRO A 12 -3.56 -24.35 -12.26
N ASP A 13 -2.49 -25.13 -12.06
CA ASP A 13 -1.73 -25.10 -10.81
C ASP A 13 -1.14 -23.72 -10.49
N ALA A 14 -0.83 -22.93 -11.52
CA ALA A 14 -0.26 -21.59 -11.38
C ALA A 14 -1.33 -20.48 -11.23
N ALA A 15 -2.63 -20.81 -11.22
CA ALA A 15 -3.69 -19.84 -10.96
C ALA A 15 -3.80 -19.50 -9.47
N MET A 16 -4.38 -18.34 -9.18
CA MET A 16 -4.64 -17.87 -7.82
C MET A 16 -6.00 -18.35 -7.29
N PHE A 17 -6.98 -18.52 -8.17
CA PHE A 17 -8.35 -18.90 -7.81
C PHE A 17 -8.71 -20.22 -8.45
N ARG A 18 -9.32 -21.10 -7.66
CA ARG A 18 -9.86 -22.36 -8.16
C ARG A 18 -11.05 -22.15 -9.08
N LYS A 19 -11.49 -23.20 -9.76
CA LYS A 19 -12.68 -23.17 -10.64
C LYS A 19 -13.94 -22.67 -9.94
N ASP A 20 -14.09 -22.99 -8.65
CA ASP A 20 -15.17 -22.57 -7.76
C ASP A 20 -14.94 -21.21 -7.08
N TRP A 21 -13.92 -20.46 -7.51
CA TRP A 21 -13.49 -19.17 -6.95
C TRP A 21 -12.94 -19.22 -5.52
N THR A 22 -12.62 -20.40 -4.99
CA THR A 22 -11.89 -20.47 -3.72
C THR A 22 -10.43 -20.04 -3.90
N GLU A 23 -9.91 -19.29 -2.92
CA GLU A 23 -8.54 -18.77 -2.95
C GLU A 23 -7.52 -19.89 -2.71
N LYS A 24 -6.42 -19.85 -3.47
CA LYS A 24 -5.24 -20.68 -3.23
C LYS A 24 -4.20 -19.91 -2.40
N PRO A 25 -3.25 -20.59 -1.72
CA PRO A 25 -2.26 -19.92 -0.88
C PRO A 25 -1.41 -18.85 -1.58
N ASN A 26 -1.18 -19.00 -2.90
CA ASN A 26 -0.50 -17.99 -3.70
C ASN A 26 -1.32 -16.71 -3.92
N ALA A 27 -2.65 -16.79 -3.94
CA ALA A 27 -3.53 -15.62 -3.98
C ALA A 27 -3.46 -14.82 -2.68
N GLU A 28 -3.47 -15.52 -1.54
CA GLU A 28 -3.32 -14.92 -0.23
C GLU A 28 -1.95 -14.22 -0.09
N ALA A 29 -0.87 -14.91 -0.49
CA ALA A 29 0.47 -14.34 -0.48
C ALA A 29 0.57 -13.07 -1.33
N TRP A 30 0.00 -13.10 -2.55
CA TRP A 30 -0.07 -11.92 -3.40
C TRP A 30 -0.86 -10.78 -2.75
N ARG A 31 -2.05 -11.07 -2.22
CA ARG A 31 -2.90 -10.08 -1.53
C ARG A 31 -2.16 -9.43 -0.36
N ASN A 32 -1.45 -10.22 0.46
CA ASN A 32 -0.67 -9.72 1.59
C ASN A 32 0.43 -8.76 1.11
N LEU A 33 1.18 -9.15 0.08
CA LEU A 33 2.21 -8.29 -0.50
C LEU A 33 1.61 -6.96 -0.99
N VAL A 34 0.57 -7.00 -1.81
CA VAL A 34 0.06 -5.78 -2.46
C VAL A 34 -0.76 -4.88 -1.53
N THR A 35 -1.44 -5.43 -0.52
CA THR A 35 -2.31 -4.63 0.37
C THR A 35 -1.68 -4.28 1.72
N LYS A 36 -0.65 -5.01 2.16
CA LYS A 36 -0.03 -4.81 3.48
C LYS A 36 1.44 -4.45 3.39
N GLN A 37 2.23 -5.19 2.63
CA GLN A 37 3.69 -5.02 2.63
C GLN A 37 4.14 -3.89 1.69
N TRP A 38 3.51 -3.76 0.53
CA TRP A 38 3.85 -2.75 -0.48
C TRP A 38 2.92 -1.52 -0.44
N MET A 39 2.10 -1.42 0.61
CA MET A 39 1.42 -0.19 0.98
C MET A 39 2.02 0.37 2.25
N THR A 40 2.16 1.69 2.33
CA THR A 40 2.58 2.34 3.57
C THR A 40 1.35 2.66 4.42
N ASN A 41 1.19 1.91 5.50
CA ASN A 41 0.15 2.13 6.52
C ASN A 41 0.83 2.58 7.81
N LEU A 42 0.62 3.85 8.21
CA LEU A 42 1.30 4.44 9.36
C LEU A 42 0.30 5.16 10.27
N THR A 43 0.37 4.86 11.56
CA THR A 43 -0.34 5.59 12.61
C THR A 43 0.69 6.16 13.57
N LYS A 44 0.78 7.48 13.65
CA LYS A 44 1.67 8.17 14.59
C LYS A 44 0.88 9.15 15.45
N LYS A 45 1.27 9.27 16.72
CA LYS A 45 0.82 10.34 17.60
C LYS A 45 1.81 11.50 17.51
N THR A 46 1.35 12.67 17.11
CA THR A 46 2.15 13.90 17.11
C THR A 46 2.34 14.37 18.56
N GLY A 47 3.60 14.54 18.98
CA GLY A 47 3.96 15.11 20.28
C GLY A 47 3.98 16.64 20.26
N VAL A 48 4.48 17.26 21.33
CA VAL A 48 4.51 18.72 21.57
C VAL A 48 5.23 19.51 20.46
N ASN A 49 6.09 18.85 19.66
CA ASN A 49 6.88 19.50 18.61
C ASN A 49 6.22 19.46 17.21
N GLU A 50 4.96 19.02 17.11
CA GLU A 50 4.05 19.08 15.95
C GLU A 50 4.53 18.48 14.61
N LYS A 51 5.78 18.02 14.52
CA LYS A 51 6.36 17.43 13.31
C LYS A 51 6.52 15.93 13.48
N THR A 52 6.06 15.18 12.47
CA THR A 52 6.33 13.75 12.34
C THR A 52 6.87 13.47 10.95
N GLU A 53 8.01 12.80 10.89
CA GLU A 53 8.60 12.33 9.64
C GLU A 53 8.45 10.82 9.52
N SER A 54 8.23 10.34 8.29
CA SER A 54 8.16 8.90 8.00
C SER A 54 8.49 8.63 6.55
N SER A 55 9.13 7.49 6.30
CA SER A 55 9.35 6.98 4.95
C SER A 55 8.14 6.18 4.47
N GLY A 56 7.83 6.28 3.18
CA GLY A 56 6.74 5.55 2.53
C GLY A 56 6.98 5.36 1.04
N PHE A 57 6.22 4.45 0.44
CA PHE A 57 6.25 4.24 -1.02
C PHE A 57 5.66 5.45 -1.76
N LEU A 58 6.17 5.76 -2.95
CA LEU A 58 5.63 6.88 -3.74
C LEU A 58 4.18 6.60 -4.14
N GLY A 59 3.32 7.61 -4.10
CA GLY A 59 1.91 7.43 -4.40
C GLY A 59 1.00 8.50 -3.78
N ILE A 60 -0.29 8.19 -3.78
CA ILE A 60 -1.34 9.03 -3.20
C ILE A 60 -1.76 8.42 -1.86
N TYR A 61 -1.87 9.27 -0.85
CA TYR A 61 -2.18 8.91 0.52
C TYR A 61 -3.44 9.62 0.98
N GLU A 62 -4.32 8.90 1.66
CA GLU A 62 -5.34 9.51 2.53
C GLU A 62 -4.73 9.66 3.93
N VAL A 63 -4.54 10.91 4.35
CA VAL A 63 -4.01 11.22 5.69
C VAL A 63 -5.17 11.68 6.56
N THR A 64 -5.40 10.98 7.67
CA THR A 64 -6.42 11.34 8.66
C THR A 64 -5.76 11.89 9.92
N PHE A 65 -6.08 13.13 10.27
CA PHE A 65 -5.68 13.73 11.55
C PHE A 65 -6.84 13.64 12.53
N THR A 66 -6.55 13.18 13.75
CA THR A 66 -7.50 13.21 14.86
C THR A 66 -7.00 14.19 15.90
N SER A 67 -7.79 15.24 16.17
CA SER A 67 -7.45 16.21 17.21
C SER A 67 -7.69 15.64 18.60
N LYS A 68 -7.14 16.29 19.65
CA LYS A 68 -7.38 15.89 21.05
C LYS A 68 -8.87 15.88 21.42
N ASN A 69 -9.69 16.67 20.72
CA ASN A 69 -11.13 16.77 20.96
C ASN A 69 -11.93 15.72 20.16
N GLY A 70 -11.25 14.79 19.46
CA GLY A 70 -11.87 13.72 18.69
C GLY A 70 -12.28 14.09 17.26
N ASN A 71 -12.10 15.35 16.84
CA ASN A 71 -12.42 15.77 15.48
C ASN A 71 -11.46 15.13 14.48
N LYS A 72 -12.01 14.57 13.40
CA LYS A 72 -11.24 13.95 12.32
C LYS A 72 -11.24 14.83 11.08
N THR A 73 -10.07 15.04 10.49
CA THR A 73 -9.95 15.73 9.20
C THR A 73 -9.13 14.88 8.25
N LYS A 74 -9.59 14.78 7.00
CA LYS A 74 -8.96 13.98 5.94
C LYS A 74 -8.33 14.90 4.89
N TYR A 75 -7.15 14.53 4.44
CA TYR A 75 -6.45 15.21 3.34
C TYR A 75 -5.84 14.19 2.39
N THR A 76 -5.82 14.53 1.10
CA THR A 76 -5.09 13.76 0.10
C THR A 76 -3.68 14.31 -0.03
N TYR A 77 -2.67 13.45 0.11
CA TYR A 77 -1.26 13.80 0.00
C TYR A 77 -0.57 12.99 -1.09
N HIS A 78 0.20 13.66 -1.95
CA HIS A 78 0.91 13.02 -3.06
C HIS A 78 2.40 12.95 -2.72
N LEU A 79 2.89 11.77 -2.35
CA LEU A 79 4.31 11.55 -2.07
C LEU A 79 5.04 11.28 -3.39
N LYS A 80 5.88 12.24 -3.80
CA LYS A 80 6.70 12.16 -5.01
C LYS A 80 8.18 12.10 -4.64
N LYS A 81 8.98 11.45 -5.49
CA LYS A 81 10.44 11.41 -5.33
C LYS A 81 10.98 12.84 -5.35
N HIS A 82 11.71 13.25 -4.32
CA HIS A 82 12.43 14.51 -4.35
C HIS A 82 13.64 14.36 -5.29
N ARG A 83 13.68 15.10 -6.40
CA ARG A 83 14.85 15.13 -7.30
C ARG A 83 15.90 16.06 -6.69
N ILE A 84 16.93 15.48 -6.08
CA ILE A 84 18.12 16.23 -5.69
C ILE A 84 18.97 16.41 -6.95
N HIS A 85 19.13 17.65 -7.43
CA HIS A 85 20.15 17.96 -8.44
C HIS A 85 21.50 18.04 -7.73
N LEU A 86 22.32 16.99 -7.89
CA LEU A 86 23.74 17.09 -7.58
C LEU A 86 24.36 17.98 -8.66
N ARG A 87 24.65 19.24 -8.34
CA ARG A 87 25.58 20.02 -9.15
C ARG A 87 26.95 19.35 -9.00
N SER A 88 27.49 18.81 -10.09
CA SER A 88 28.92 18.45 -10.14
C SER A 88 29.72 19.75 -10.15
N PHE A 89 30.81 19.74 -9.37
CA PHE A 89 31.85 20.76 -9.39
C PHE A 89 32.63 20.71 -10.70
#